data_AF-A0ABD0YTS0-F1
#
_entry.id   AF-A0ABD0YTS0-F1
#
_cell.length_a   1.000
_cell.length_b   1.000
_cell.length_c   1.000
_cell.angle_alpha   90.00
_cell.angle_beta   90.00
_cell.angle_gamma   90.00
#
_symmetry.space_group_name_H-M   'P 1'
#
loop_
_entity.id
_entity.type
_entity.pdbx_description
1 polymer ?
#
loop_
_entity_poly.entity_id
_entity_poly.type
_entity_poly.pdbx_seq_one_letter_code
_entity_poly.pdbx_strand_id
1 'polypeptide(L)'
;MYDTPWLERQCRCPRQQKCPGLLTPNDGHTITDKTRQFKLCEPVKKLPKCRYFRDITWTLTSGADNLTTQLVHCHCPKGAVAYLIKRQPYEADNGAIGYHYSFACSPQSRLRCQRKEPCRLFTVRKRLELLDEVNTNTLCQCPHSHHCPRHHTNPGVIQGKMYPEENIRTYSGYCIG
;
A
#
# COMPACT_ATOMS: atom_id res chain seq x y z
N MET A 1 9.79 9.06 1.60
CA MET A 1 8.55 9.87 1.67
C MET A 1 8.16 10.20 0.25
N TYR A 2 6.88 10.05 -0.11
CA TYR A 2 6.44 10.24 -1.50
C TYR A 2 6.13 11.73 -1.77
N ASP A 3 5.32 12.32 -0.91
CA ASP A 3 4.95 13.74 -0.87
C ASP A 3 4.66 14.13 0.59
N THR A 4 4.08 15.31 0.81
CA THR A 4 3.60 15.83 2.10
C THR A 4 2.74 14.79 2.80
N PRO A 5 3.08 14.41 4.05
CA PRO A 5 2.36 13.37 4.76
C PRO A 5 0.96 13.85 5.13
N TRP A 6 0.00 12.94 5.03
CA TRP A 6 -1.38 13.19 5.43
C TRP A 6 -1.93 11.96 6.19
N LEU A 7 -3.05 12.15 6.89
CA LEU A 7 -3.66 11.14 7.74
C LEU A 7 -5.10 10.85 7.29
N GLU A 8 -5.38 9.60 6.90
CA GLU A 8 -6.73 9.10 6.70
C GLU A 8 -7.22 8.40 7.97
N ARG A 9 -8.31 8.87 8.57
CA ARG A 9 -8.90 8.22 9.75
C ARG A 9 -9.90 7.17 9.32
N GLN A 10 -9.64 5.92 9.69
CA GLN A 10 -10.50 4.78 9.33
C GLN A 10 -11.56 4.47 10.40
N CYS A 11 -11.20 4.57 11.69
CA CYS A 11 -12.09 4.23 12.80
C CYS A 11 -11.69 4.97 14.09
N ARG A 12 -12.52 4.83 15.13
CA ARG A 12 -12.19 5.26 16.50
C ARG A 12 -11.72 4.04 17.30
N CYS A 13 -10.63 4.19 18.05
CA CYS A 13 -10.17 3.10 18.90
C CYS A 13 -11.17 2.83 20.04
N PRO A 14 -11.32 1.56 20.45
CA PRO A 14 -12.22 1.20 21.55
C PRO A 14 -11.75 1.84 22.87
N ARG A 15 -12.66 1.91 23.85
CA ARG A 15 -12.38 2.42 25.20
C ARG A 15 -11.82 3.85 25.23
N GLN A 16 -12.22 4.69 24.28
CA GLN A 16 -11.77 6.08 24.13
C GLN A 16 -10.25 6.25 24.03
N GLN A 17 -9.53 5.21 23.62
CA GLN A 17 -8.10 5.34 23.33
C GLN A 17 -7.89 6.27 22.13
N LYS A 18 -6.83 7.08 22.17
CA LYS A 18 -6.49 7.97 21.07
C LYS A 18 -5.71 7.18 20.02
N CYS A 19 -6.19 7.17 18.78
CA CYS A 19 -5.44 6.59 17.67
C CYS A 19 -4.09 7.33 17.48
N PRO A 20 -2.96 6.62 17.35
CA PRO A 20 -1.66 7.25 17.14
C PRO A 20 -1.66 8.18 15.92
N GLY A 21 -1.13 9.39 16.09
CA GLY A 21 -1.06 10.40 15.03
C GLY A 21 0.36 10.81 14.63
N LEU A 22 1.39 10.17 15.18
CA LEU A 22 2.78 10.50 14.90
C LEU A 22 3.15 10.09 13.46
N LEU A 23 3.89 10.94 12.76
CA LEU A 23 4.38 10.65 11.40
C LEU A 23 5.54 9.66 11.38
N THR A 24 6.19 9.43 12.53
CA THR A 24 7.27 8.46 12.65
C THR A 24 6.71 7.07 13.00
N PRO A 25 7.35 5.99 12.52
CA PRO A 25 6.89 4.63 12.80
C PRO A 25 7.34 4.08 14.16
N ASN A 26 8.18 4.81 14.90
CA ASN A 26 8.81 4.34 16.13
C ASN A 26 7.94 4.56 17.39
N ASP A 27 6.61 4.41 17.26
CA ASP A 27 5.63 4.58 18.34
C ASP A 27 5.13 3.24 18.92
N GLY A 28 5.63 2.11 18.41
CA GLY A 28 5.22 0.76 18.80
C GLY A 28 3.82 0.35 18.32
N HIS A 29 3.13 1.23 17.59
CA HIS A 29 1.76 1.06 17.09
C HIS A 29 1.68 1.20 15.56
N THR A 30 2.82 1.19 14.87
CA THR A 30 2.90 1.39 13.42
C THR A 30 3.40 0.16 12.69
N ILE A 31 2.70 -0.23 11.62
CA ILE A 31 3.19 -1.15 10.59
C ILE A 31 3.50 -0.34 9.33
N THR A 32 4.67 -0.55 8.75
CA THR A 32 5.09 0.11 7.50
C THR A 32 5.02 -0.87 6.34
N ASP A 33 4.35 -0.50 5.25
CA ASP A 33 4.41 -1.22 3.97
C ASP A 33 4.50 -0.21 2.83
N LYS A 34 5.50 -0.39 1.97
CA LYS A 34 5.82 0.53 0.87
C LYS A 34 5.93 2.00 1.33
N THR A 35 5.00 2.86 0.90
CA THR A 35 4.94 4.29 1.21
C THR A 35 3.99 4.62 2.35
N ARG A 36 3.28 3.62 2.91
CA ARG A 36 2.22 3.81 3.89
C ARG A 36 2.65 3.42 5.30
N GLN A 37 2.07 4.10 6.27
CA GLN A 37 2.12 3.74 7.68
C GLN A 37 0.71 3.43 8.15
N PHE A 38 0.50 2.21 8.66
CA PHE A 38 -0.75 1.76 9.23
C PHE A 38 -0.67 1.88 10.75
N LYS A 39 -1.58 2.66 11.33
CA LYS A 39 -1.65 2.90 12.78
C LYS A 39 -2.65 1.94 13.41
N LEU A 40 -2.24 1.27 14.49
CA LEU A 40 -3.07 0.34 15.24
C LEU A 40 -3.42 0.92 16.61
N CYS A 41 -4.59 0.55 17.13
CA CYS A 41 -5.01 0.92 18.47
C CYS A 41 -4.20 0.17 19.55
N GLU A 42 -3.76 -1.05 19.25
CA GLU A 42 -2.96 -1.88 20.15
C GLU A 42 -1.50 -1.97 19.70
N PRO A 43 -0.55 -2.25 20.63
CA PRO A 43 0.86 -2.40 20.27
C PRO A 43 1.12 -3.52 19.26
N VAL A 44 1.94 -3.24 18.25
CA VAL A 44 2.32 -4.19 17.19
C VAL A 44 3.01 -5.44 17.75
N LYS A 45 3.72 -5.31 18.87
CA LYS A 45 4.42 -6.42 19.53
C LYS A 45 3.51 -7.57 19.98
N LYS A 46 2.19 -7.34 20.07
CA LYS A 46 1.22 -8.40 20.38
C LYS A 46 0.91 -9.27 19.17
N LEU A 47 1.14 -8.77 17.95
CA LEU A 47 0.91 -9.51 16.73
C LEU A 47 2.07 -10.50 16.50
N PRO A 48 1.77 -11.74 16.09
CA PRO A 48 2.82 -12.66 15.66
C PRO A 48 3.48 -12.17 14.37
N LYS A 49 4.66 -12.71 14.09
CA LYS A 49 5.37 -12.46 12.82
C LYS A 49 4.85 -13.41 11.74
N CYS A 50 4.45 -12.88 10.59
CA CYS A 50 3.95 -13.69 9.48
C CYS A 50 5.06 -14.54 8.82
N ARG A 51 4.71 -15.75 8.39
CA ARG A 51 5.53 -16.61 7.55
C ARG A 51 5.26 -16.26 6.08
N TYR A 52 6.32 -16.08 5.29
CA TYR A 52 6.22 -15.70 3.88
C TYR A 52 5.28 -16.61 3.10
N PHE A 53 4.49 -16.01 2.20
CA PHE A 53 3.57 -16.66 1.26
C PHE A 53 2.45 -17.52 1.85
N ARG A 54 2.46 -17.82 3.15
CA ARG A 54 1.46 -18.67 3.82
C ARG A 54 0.50 -17.90 4.69
N ASP A 55 1.02 -17.06 5.58
CA ASP A 55 0.18 -16.40 6.58
C ASP A 55 -0.41 -15.11 5.99
N ILE A 56 -1.67 -14.85 6.33
CA ILE A 56 -2.38 -13.63 5.95
C ILE A 56 -2.00 -12.51 6.92
N THR A 57 -1.35 -11.46 6.45
CA THR A 57 -0.97 -10.30 7.29
C THR A 57 -2.17 -9.45 7.64
N TRP A 58 -3.05 -9.17 6.66
CA TRP A 58 -4.30 -8.46 6.89
C TRP A 58 -5.36 -8.84 5.86
N THR A 59 -6.61 -8.57 6.22
CA THR A 59 -7.78 -8.69 5.36
C THR A 59 -8.42 -7.32 5.19
N LEU A 60 -8.71 -6.93 3.94
CA LEU A 60 -9.60 -5.81 3.63
C LEU A 60 -10.99 -6.35 3.32
N THR A 61 -11.99 -5.79 3.99
CA THR A 61 -13.39 -6.05 3.69
C THR A 61 -13.98 -4.80 3.06
N SER A 62 -14.56 -4.95 1.87
CA SER A 62 -15.26 -3.90 1.15
C SER A 62 -16.68 -4.37 0.86
N GLY A 63 -17.68 -3.62 1.30
CA GLY A 63 -19.09 -3.88 1.03
C GLY A 63 -19.73 -2.75 0.20
N ALA A 64 -21.07 -2.77 0.10
CA ALA A 64 -21.86 -1.72 -0.53
C ALA A 64 -21.88 -0.42 0.31
N ASP A 65 -21.71 -0.55 1.62
CA ASP A 65 -21.53 0.57 2.52
C ASP A 65 -20.10 1.07 2.27
N ASN A 66 -19.92 2.36 1.94
CA ASN A 66 -18.62 2.98 1.58
C ASN A 66 -17.51 2.90 2.66
N LEU A 67 -17.66 2.02 3.65
CA LEU A 67 -16.72 1.70 4.69
C LEU A 67 -15.84 0.52 4.28
N THR A 68 -14.53 0.75 4.19
CA THR A 68 -13.55 -0.31 4.05
C THR A 68 -12.98 -0.65 5.42
N THR A 69 -13.00 -1.92 5.82
CA THR A 69 -12.41 -2.36 7.09
C THR A 69 -11.12 -3.11 6.84
N GLN A 70 -10.05 -2.74 7.54
CA GLN A 70 -8.76 -3.45 7.49
C GLN A 70 -8.50 -4.12 8.84
N LEU A 71 -8.44 -5.46 8.85
CA LEU A 71 -8.09 -6.24 10.02
C LEU A 71 -6.69 -6.84 9.88
N VAL A 72 -5.80 -6.54 10.82
CA VAL A 72 -4.42 -7.03 10.85
C VAL A 72 -4.32 -8.26 11.75
N HIS A 73 -3.77 -9.35 11.22
CA HIS A 73 -3.64 -10.64 11.92
C HIS A 73 -2.20 -10.91 12.39
N CYS A 74 -1.22 -10.53 11.57
CA CYS A 74 0.20 -10.68 11.87
C CYS A 74 1.00 -9.57 11.17
N HIS A 75 2.21 -9.29 11.63
CA HIS A 75 3.08 -8.31 10.99
C HIS A 75 4.12 -8.98 10.09
N CYS A 76 4.35 -8.42 8.90
CA CYS A 76 5.35 -8.96 7.99
C CYS A 76 6.78 -8.86 8.56
N PRO A 77 7.71 -9.75 8.13
CA PRO A 77 9.13 -9.60 8.43
C PRO A 77 9.72 -8.28 7.88
N LYS A 78 10.83 -7.82 8.47
CA LYS A 78 11.52 -6.60 8.04
C LYS A 78 11.95 -6.71 6.57
N GLY A 79 11.64 -5.69 5.77
CA GLY A 79 11.96 -5.66 4.33
C GLY A 79 11.04 -6.51 3.44
N ALA A 80 10.00 -7.11 4.01
CA ALA A 80 8.94 -7.74 3.25
C ALA A 80 7.98 -6.69 2.66
N VAL A 81 7.23 -7.11 1.64
CA VAL A 81 6.14 -6.34 1.05
C VAL A 81 4.85 -7.16 1.10
N ALA A 82 3.73 -6.51 1.41
CA ALA A 82 2.43 -7.15 1.34
C ALA A 82 1.92 -7.22 -0.11
N TYR A 83 1.28 -8.33 -0.48
CA TYR A 83 0.65 -8.52 -1.79
C TYR A 83 -0.70 -9.24 -1.64
N LEU A 84 -1.64 -8.94 -2.55
CA LEU A 84 -2.94 -9.61 -2.59
C LEU A 84 -2.77 -11.07 -3.02
N ILE A 85 -3.20 -12.01 -2.18
CA ILE A 85 -3.13 -13.45 -2.48
C ILE A 85 -4.50 -14.06 -2.78
N LYS A 86 -5.59 -13.45 -2.29
CA LYS A 86 -6.93 -14.02 -2.43
C LYS A 86 -8.01 -12.94 -2.43
N ARG A 87 -9.01 -13.09 -3.30
CA ARG A 87 -10.28 -12.35 -3.27
C ARG A 87 -11.43 -13.34 -3.09
N GLN A 88 -12.33 -13.10 -2.15
CA GLN A 88 -13.50 -13.95 -1.90
C GLN A 88 -14.76 -13.09 -1.78
N PRO A 89 -15.84 -13.42 -2.49
CA PRO A 89 -17.13 -12.76 -2.27
C PRO A 89 -17.73 -13.18 -0.94
N TYR A 90 -18.52 -12.29 -0.34
CA TYR A 90 -19.42 -12.60 0.77
C TYR A 90 -20.76 -11.89 0.54
N GLU A 91 -21.83 -12.44 1.09
CA GLU A 91 -23.15 -11.82 1.06
C GLU A 91 -23.30 -10.97 2.31
N ALA A 92 -23.55 -9.67 2.14
CA ALA A 92 -23.81 -8.75 3.24
C ALA A 92 -25.25 -8.91 3.73
N ASP A 93 -25.54 -8.42 4.94
CA ASP A 93 -26.86 -8.55 5.58
C ASP A 93 -28.00 -7.93 4.76
N ASN A 94 -27.68 -6.98 3.87
CA ASN A 94 -28.62 -6.33 2.95
C ASN A 94 -28.77 -7.06 1.60
N GLY A 95 -28.19 -8.25 1.45
CA GLY A 95 -28.19 -9.04 0.20
C GLY A 95 -27.21 -8.54 -0.86
N ALA A 96 -26.44 -7.48 -0.60
CA ALA A 96 -25.41 -7.01 -1.51
C ALA A 96 -24.17 -7.91 -1.46
N ILE A 97 -23.48 -8.07 -2.59
CA ILE A 97 -22.22 -8.81 -2.65
C ILE A 97 -21.07 -7.89 -2.22
N GLY A 98 -20.39 -8.26 -1.15
CA GLY A 98 -19.13 -7.67 -0.73
C GLY A 98 -17.93 -8.56 -1.07
N TYR A 99 -16.72 -8.08 -0.80
CA TYR A 99 -15.48 -8.82 -1.02
C TYR A 99 -14.52 -8.73 0.16
N HIS A 100 -13.92 -9.88 0.48
CA HIS A 100 -12.72 -9.99 1.31
C HIS A 100 -11.47 -10.10 0.43
N TYR A 101 -10.48 -9.26 0.69
CA TYR A 101 -9.18 -9.25 0.04
C TYR A 101 -8.12 -9.63 1.08
N SER A 102 -7.48 -10.78 0.90
CA SER A 102 -6.45 -11.28 1.82
C SER A 102 -5.07 -10.97 1.29
N PHE A 103 -4.19 -10.48 2.17
CA PHE A 103 -2.81 -10.12 1.82
C PHE A 103 -1.81 -11.00 2.54
N ALA A 104 -0.77 -11.45 1.84
CA ALA A 104 0.34 -12.20 2.39
C ALA A 104 1.65 -11.40 2.26
N CYS A 105 2.70 -11.85 2.94
CA CYS A 105 4.02 -11.22 2.89
C CYS A 105 4.92 -11.90 1.85
N SER A 106 5.65 -11.12 1.07
CA SER A 106 6.69 -11.57 0.14
C SER A 106 8.03 -10.89 0.47
N PRO A 107 9.18 -11.57 0.39
CA PRO A 107 10.48 -10.92 0.48
C PRO A 107 10.71 -10.03 -0.75
N GLN A 108 11.37 -8.88 -0.56
CA GLN A 108 11.79 -8.05 -1.69
C GLN A 108 13.04 -8.65 -2.35
N SER A 109 12.85 -9.28 -3.52
CA SER A 109 13.95 -9.72 -4.38
C SER A 109 14.55 -8.56 -5.16
N ARG A 110 15.88 -8.54 -5.28
CA ARG A 110 16.61 -7.54 -6.10
C ARG A 110 16.74 -8.05 -7.54
N LEU A 111 15.74 -7.76 -8.36
CA LEU A 111 15.80 -8.02 -9.80
C LEU A 111 16.55 -6.87 -10.50
N ARG A 112 17.43 -7.19 -11.45
CA ARG A 112 18.06 -6.18 -12.31
C ARG A 112 17.14 -5.83 -13.47
N CYS A 113 17.11 -4.56 -13.85
CA CYS A 113 16.27 -4.14 -14.96
C CYS A 113 16.80 -4.66 -16.31
N GLN A 114 15.90 -5.20 -17.12
CA GLN A 114 16.07 -5.40 -18.55
C GLN A 114 16.15 -4.05 -19.29
N ARG A 115 16.74 -4.08 -20.49
CA ARG A 115 16.92 -2.86 -21.28
C ARG A 115 15.56 -2.26 -21.63
N LYS A 116 15.38 -0.97 -21.31
CA LYS A 116 14.15 -0.18 -21.56
C LYS A 116 12.89 -0.66 -20.84
N GLU A 117 12.99 -1.57 -19.88
CA GLU A 117 11.82 -1.91 -19.07
C GLU A 117 11.56 -0.85 -17.97
N PRO A 118 10.31 -0.67 -17.53
CA PRO A 118 10.02 0.22 -16.42
C PRO A 118 10.62 -0.32 -15.13
N CYS A 119 11.24 0.56 -14.34
CA CYS A 119 11.82 0.22 -13.05
C CYS A 119 10.85 0.44 -11.88
N ARG A 120 9.81 1.28 -12.08
CA ARG A 120 8.79 1.58 -11.08
C ARG A 120 7.47 1.95 -11.75
N LEU A 121 6.36 1.47 -11.17
CA LEU A 121 5.01 1.86 -11.56
C LEU A 121 4.39 2.72 -10.46
N PHE A 122 3.59 3.70 -10.87
CA PHE A 122 2.82 4.57 -10.00
C PHE A 122 1.34 4.47 -10.35
N THR A 123 0.50 4.35 -9.33
CA THR A 123 -0.95 4.50 -9.45
C THR A 123 -1.35 5.70 -8.61
N VAL A 124 -1.80 6.77 -9.25
CA VAL A 124 -2.15 8.05 -8.62
C VAL A 124 -3.67 8.19 -8.64
N ARG A 125 -4.27 8.31 -7.47
CA ARG A 125 -5.69 8.64 -7.29
C ARG A 125 -5.80 10.07 -6.77
N LYS A 126 -6.42 10.94 -7.56
CA LYS A 126 -6.66 12.33 -7.15
C LYS A 126 -7.80 12.37 -6.12
N ARG A 127 -7.51 12.84 -4.90
CA ARG A 127 -8.50 12.98 -3.82
C ARG A 127 -9.03 14.41 -3.74
N LEU A 128 -8.14 15.37 -3.56
CA LEU A 128 -8.41 16.82 -3.52
C LEU A 128 -7.45 17.50 -4.52
N GLU A 129 -7.69 18.77 -4.87
CA GLU A 129 -6.84 19.47 -5.86
C GLU A 129 -5.34 19.47 -5.52
N LEU A 130 -5.00 19.39 -4.23
CA LEU A 130 -3.62 19.42 -3.72
C LEU A 130 -3.16 18.09 -3.08
N LEU A 131 -3.97 17.02 -3.14
CA LEU A 131 -3.66 15.77 -2.45
C LEU A 131 -3.90 14.55 -3.36
N ASP A 132 -2.80 13.87 -3.64
CA ASP A 132 -2.75 12.62 -4.40
C ASP A 132 -2.52 11.42 -3.47
N GLU A 133 -3.42 10.43 -3.54
CA GLU A 133 -3.18 9.12 -2.97
C GLU A 133 -2.39 8.28 -3.96
N VAL A 134 -1.12 7.97 -3.64
CA VAL A 134 -0.25 7.23 -4.56
C VAL A 134 0.17 5.88 -4.02
N ASN A 135 0.04 4.86 -4.87
CA ASN A 135 0.64 3.55 -4.70
C ASN A 135 1.86 3.41 -5.63
N THR A 136 2.99 2.95 -5.09
CA THR A 136 4.24 2.79 -5.86
C THR A 136 4.72 1.35 -5.82
N ASN A 137 5.02 0.78 -6.98
CA ASN A 137 5.56 -0.58 -7.11
C ASN A 137 6.93 -0.53 -7.78
N THR A 138 8.00 -0.84 -7.04
CA THR A 138 9.34 -0.98 -7.61
C THR A 138 9.46 -2.35 -8.25
N LEU A 139 9.85 -2.41 -9.52
CA LEU A 139 9.91 -3.64 -10.32
C LEU A 139 11.32 -4.24 -10.33
N CYS A 140 12.34 -3.39 -10.49
CA CYS A 140 13.72 -3.81 -10.65
C CYS A 140 14.70 -2.69 -10.23
N GLN A 141 15.98 -3.03 -10.18
CA GLN A 141 17.10 -2.13 -9.89
C GLN A 141 17.79 -1.73 -11.19
N CYS A 142 17.91 -0.43 -11.41
CA CYS A 142 18.59 0.13 -12.58
C CYS A 142 20.08 -0.29 -12.62
N PRO A 143 20.67 -0.37 -13.82
CA PRO A 143 22.09 -0.66 -13.99
C PRO A 143 22.96 0.44 -13.38
N HIS A 144 24.27 0.21 -13.36
CA HIS A 144 25.23 1.21 -12.88
C HIS A 144 25.04 2.56 -13.59
N SER A 145 25.33 3.65 -12.88
CA SER A 145 25.12 5.06 -13.29
C SER A 145 23.68 5.45 -13.68
N HIS A 146 22.69 4.57 -13.50
CA HIS A 146 21.29 4.89 -13.74
C HIS A 146 20.51 4.88 -12.43
N HIS A 147 19.46 5.69 -12.35
CA HIS A 147 18.58 5.73 -11.20
C HIS A 147 17.11 5.60 -11.62
N CYS A 148 16.31 5.02 -10.73
CA CYS A 148 14.89 4.85 -10.94
C CYS A 148 14.12 6.05 -10.36
N PRO A 149 13.25 6.73 -11.15
CA PRO A 149 12.44 7.85 -10.70
C PRO A 149 11.66 7.53 -9.42
N ARG A 150 11.65 8.46 -8.45
CA ARG A 150 10.99 8.27 -7.14
C ARG A 150 9.59 8.87 -7.06
N HIS A 151 9.26 9.78 -7.96
CA HIS A 151 7.98 10.47 -8.00
C HIS A 151 7.40 10.44 -9.41
N HIS A 152 6.07 10.44 -9.53
CA HIS A 152 5.37 10.31 -10.81
C HIS A 152 5.54 11.51 -11.76
N THR A 153 6.01 12.65 -11.25
CA THR A 153 6.31 13.86 -12.05
C THR A 153 7.78 14.00 -12.42
N ASN A 154 8.64 13.07 -11.99
CA ASN A 154 10.06 13.14 -12.29
C ASN A 154 10.36 12.88 -13.77
N PRO A 155 11.52 13.36 -14.28
CA PRO A 155 12.02 12.96 -15.58
C PRO A 155 12.09 11.43 -15.75
N GLY A 156 11.86 10.94 -16.97
CA GLY A 156 11.84 9.51 -17.28
C GLY A 156 10.56 8.78 -16.85
N VAL A 157 9.52 9.50 -16.41
CA VAL A 157 8.19 8.94 -16.13
C VAL A 157 7.23 9.25 -17.27
N ILE A 158 6.57 8.21 -17.77
CA ILE A 158 5.59 8.28 -18.87
C ILE A 158 4.19 8.07 -18.31
N GLN A 159 3.24 8.91 -18.73
CA GLN A 159 1.83 8.77 -18.37
C GLN A 159 1.20 7.56 -19.06
N GLY A 160 0.47 6.76 -18.29
CA GLY A 160 -0.27 5.60 -18.77
C GLY A 160 -1.77 5.89 -18.89
N LYS A 161 -2.56 4.84 -18.66
CA LYS A 161 -4.02 4.87 -18.79
C LYS A 161 -4.67 5.68 -17.67
N MET A 162 -5.73 6.41 -18.02
CA MET A 162 -6.64 7.06 -17.08
C MET A 162 -7.90 6.21 -16.90
N TYR A 163 -8.33 6.07 -15.65
CA TYR A 163 -9.55 5.40 -15.21
C TYR A 163 -10.44 6.47 -14.59
N PRO A 164 -11.31 7.14 -15.38
CA PRO A 164 -12.03 8.34 -14.96
C PRO A 164 -13.03 8.07 -13.83
N GLU A 165 -13.69 6.91 -13.84
CA GLU A 165 -14.68 6.51 -12.82
C GLU A 165 -14.10 6.49 -11.40
N GLU A 166 -12.81 6.17 -11.26
CA GLU A 166 -12.12 6.11 -9.97
C GLU A 166 -11.20 7.32 -9.72
N ASN A 167 -11.12 8.24 -10.67
CA ASN A 167 -10.16 9.35 -10.72
C ASN A 167 -8.70 8.89 -10.57
N ILE A 168 -8.36 7.78 -11.25
CA ILE A 168 -7.04 7.14 -11.19
C ILE A 168 -6.28 7.33 -12.50
N ARG A 169 -4.97 7.58 -12.42
CA ARG A 169 -4.03 7.53 -13.55
C ARG A 169 -2.81 6.69 -13.21
N THR A 170 -2.35 5.88 -14.15
CA THR A 170 -1.12 5.10 -14.01
C THR A 170 0.07 5.81 -14.66
N TYR A 171 1.27 5.56 -14.16
CA TYR A 171 2.53 6.08 -14.71
C TYR A 171 3.63 5.02 -14.64
N SER A 172 4.53 5.06 -15.62
CA SER A 172 5.66 4.13 -15.74
C SER A 172 6.97 4.90 -15.71
N GLY A 173 7.79 4.67 -14.69
CA GLY A 173 9.13 5.25 -14.55
C GLY A 173 10.20 4.33 -15.13
N TYR A 174 11.10 4.89 -15.93
CA TYR A 174 12.21 4.20 -16.59
C TYR A 174 13.55 4.64 -16.00
N CYS A 175 14.56 3.77 -16.10
CA CYS A 175 15.91 4.10 -15.66
C CYS A 175 16.48 5.28 -16.45
N ILE A 176 16.96 6.29 -15.73
CA ILE A 176 17.57 7.51 -16.29
C ILE A 176 19.02 7.64 -15.82
N GLY A 177 19.91 8.07 -16.73
CA GLY A 177 21.32 8.34 -16.48
C GLY A 177 21.58 9.80 -16.17
#